data_AF-A0A8C6HG98-F1
#
_entry.id   AF-A0A8C6HG98-F1
#
_cell.length_a   1.000
_cell.length_b   1.000
_cell.length_c   1.000
_cell.angle_alpha   90.00
_cell.angle_beta   90.00
_cell.angle_gamma   90.00
#
_symmetry.space_group_name_H-M   'P 1'
#
loop_
_entity.id
_entity.type
_entity.pdbx_description
1 polymer ?
#
loop_
_entity_poly.entity_id
_entity_poly.type
_entity_poly.pdbx_seq_one_letter_code
_entity_poly.pdbx_strand_id
1 'polypeptide(L)'
;EFQKEVLKAMEGKRLTDQLRWKIMSCKMRIEQLKQTICKGNEEMKKNSEGLLKNKEKNQKLYSRAQRHQEKKEKIQRHNRKLGDLVEKKTVDLKSHYERLARLRRSHILELTSIIFPIDEVKTSGRDPADVSSETDSAMTSSMVSKLAEARRTTYLSGRWVCDDHNGDTSISITGPWISLPNNGDYSAYYNWVEEKKTTQGPDMEHNNPAYTISAALGYATQLVNIVSHILDINLPKKLCNSEFCGENLSKQKLTRAVRKLNANILYLCSSQHVNLDQLQPLHTLRNLMHLVSPRSEHLGRSGPFEVRADLEESMEFVDPGVAGESDASGDERVSDEETDLGTDWENLPSPRFCDIPSQPVEVSQSQSTQVSPPIASSSAGGMISSAAASVTSWFKAYTGHR
;
A
#
# COMPACT_ATOMS: atom_id res chain seq x y z
N GLU A 1 -105.33 78.67 -42.82
CA GLU A 1 -104.40 78.75 -41.67
C GLU A 1 -103.97 77.37 -41.17
N PHE A 2 -104.91 76.44 -40.95
CA PHE A 2 -104.69 75.05 -40.52
C PHE A 2 -103.39 74.35 -41.00
N GLN A 3 -103.04 74.41 -42.29
CA GLN A 3 -101.79 73.82 -42.81
C GLN A 3 -100.50 74.37 -42.15
N LYS A 4 -100.45 75.67 -41.79
CA LYS A 4 -99.29 76.26 -41.09
C LYS A 4 -99.19 75.76 -39.65
N GLU A 5 -100.31 75.59 -38.96
CA GLU A 5 -100.33 75.01 -37.60
C GLU A 5 -99.93 73.54 -37.62
N VAL A 6 -100.44 72.76 -38.57
CA VAL A 6 -100.06 71.34 -38.74
C VAL A 6 -98.57 71.20 -39.04
N LEU A 7 -97.99 72.02 -39.93
CA LEU A 7 -96.54 72.05 -40.17
C LEU A 7 -95.75 72.38 -38.90
N LYS A 8 -96.15 73.44 -38.18
CA LYS A 8 -95.49 73.86 -36.93
C LYS A 8 -95.57 72.79 -35.83
N ALA A 9 -96.69 72.07 -35.74
CA ALA A 9 -96.88 70.95 -34.82
C ALA A 9 -96.05 69.71 -35.22
N MET A 10 -95.98 69.37 -36.51
CA MET A 10 -95.10 68.31 -37.01
C MET A 10 -93.63 68.61 -36.76
N GLU A 11 -93.20 69.86 -36.95
CA GLU A 11 -91.82 70.28 -36.77
C GLU A 11 -91.42 70.30 -35.29
N GLY A 12 -92.32 70.74 -34.39
CA GLY A 12 -92.16 70.59 -32.95
C GLY A 12 -92.10 69.13 -32.49
N LYS A 13 -92.93 68.25 -33.08
CA LYS A 13 -92.89 66.79 -32.83
C LYS A 13 -91.56 66.18 -33.29
N ARG A 14 -91.12 66.49 -34.52
CA ARG A 14 -89.82 66.05 -35.07
C ARG A 14 -88.65 66.47 -34.19
N LEU A 15 -88.64 67.71 -33.70
CA LEU A 15 -87.61 68.22 -32.80
C LEU A 15 -87.63 67.48 -31.45
N THR A 16 -88.83 67.23 -30.90
CA THR A 16 -89.03 66.48 -29.66
C THR A 16 -88.53 65.04 -29.79
N ASP A 17 -88.86 64.36 -30.88
CA ASP A 17 -88.40 62.99 -31.15
C ASP A 17 -86.88 62.94 -31.37
N GLN A 18 -86.29 63.92 -32.06
CA GLN A 18 -84.83 64.02 -32.22
C GLN A 18 -84.11 64.24 -30.88
N LEU A 19 -84.68 65.07 -29.98
CA LEU A 19 -84.16 65.25 -28.62
C LEU A 19 -84.32 63.98 -27.78
N ARG A 20 -85.47 63.27 -27.87
CA ARG A 20 -85.68 61.98 -27.22
C ARG A 20 -84.64 60.94 -27.65
N TRP A 21 -84.35 60.84 -28.96
CA TRP A 21 -83.30 59.96 -29.49
C TRP A 21 -81.91 60.32 -28.97
N LYS A 22 -81.54 61.61 -28.95
CA LYS A 22 -80.26 62.07 -28.38
C LYS A 22 -80.15 61.74 -26.88
N ILE A 23 -81.22 61.96 -26.11
CA ILE A 23 -81.27 61.63 -24.68
C ILE A 23 -81.14 60.11 -24.46
N MET A 24 -81.84 59.29 -25.24
CA MET A 24 -81.74 57.83 -25.16
C MET A 24 -80.34 57.32 -25.52
N SER A 25 -79.75 57.82 -26.60
CA SER A 25 -78.37 57.49 -26.99
C SER A 25 -77.36 57.88 -25.90
N CYS A 26 -77.51 59.07 -25.33
CA CYS A 26 -76.63 59.55 -24.26
C CYS A 26 -76.80 58.72 -22.96
N LYS A 27 -78.04 58.36 -22.58
CA LYS A 27 -78.31 57.45 -21.45
C LYS A 27 -77.66 56.08 -21.66
N MET A 28 -77.79 55.50 -22.86
CA MET A 28 -77.19 54.20 -23.18
C MET A 28 -75.65 54.26 -23.17
N ARG A 29 -75.07 55.35 -23.65
CA ARG A 29 -73.62 55.62 -23.58
C ARG A 29 -73.12 55.76 -22.13
N ILE A 30 -73.86 56.46 -21.28
CA ILE A 30 -73.56 56.58 -19.84
C ILE A 30 -73.59 55.20 -19.17
N GLU A 31 -74.57 54.35 -19.48
CA GLU A 31 -74.70 53.04 -18.87
C GLU A 31 -73.58 52.08 -19.31
N GLN A 32 -73.19 52.12 -20.59
CA GLN A 32 -71.99 51.41 -21.07
C GLN A 32 -70.72 51.85 -20.34
N LEU A 33 -70.51 53.17 -20.18
CA LEU A 33 -69.34 53.71 -19.47
C LEU A 33 -69.31 53.27 -18.00
N LYS A 34 -70.46 53.28 -17.29
CA LYS A 34 -70.55 52.74 -15.93
C LYS A 34 -70.14 51.27 -15.88
N GLN A 35 -70.65 50.44 -16.79
CA GLN A 35 -70.28 49.01 -16.83
C GLN A 35 -68.78 48.80 -17.07
N THR A 36 -68.16 49.59 -17.96
CA THR A 36 -66.71 49.56 -18.18
C THR A 36 -65.93 49.97 -16.93
N ILE A 37 -66.36 51.04 -16.23
CA ILE A 37 -65.73 51.51 -14.98
C ILE A 37 -65.85 50.45 -13.87
N CYS A 38 -67.02 49.82 -13.71
CA CYS A 38 -67.21 48.74 -12.73
C CYS A 38 -66.28 47.55 -13.01
N LYS A 39 -66.21 47.08 -14.26
CA LYS A 39 -65.29 46.00 -14.66
C LYS A 39 -63.83 46.35 -14.41
N GLY A 40 -63.41 47.56 -14.80
CA GLY A 40 -62.04 48.04 -14.56
C GLY A 40 -61.69 48.12 -13.07
N ASN A 41 -62.63 48.55 -12.22
CA ASN A 41 -62.43 48.57 -10.77
C ASN A 41 -62.34 47.15 -10.16
N GLU A 42 -63.15 46.20 -10.64
CA GLU A 42 -63.05 44.80 -10.21
C GLU A 42 -61.71 44.16 -10.61
N GLU A 43 -61.24 44.41 -11.84
CA GLU A 43 -59.94 43.94 -12.32
C GLU A 43 -58.79 44.60 -11.56
N MET A 44 -58.85 45.91 -11.31
CA MET A 44 -57.88 46.63 -10.49
C MET A 44 -57.81 46.07 -9.07
N LYS A 45 -58.96 45.76 -8.46
CA LYS A 45 -59.02 45.12 -7.14
C LYS A 45 -58.36 43.74 -7.17
N LYS A 46 -58.75 42.86 -8.10
CA LYS A 46 -58.15 41.51 -8.29
C LYS A 46 -56.63 41.59 -8.48
N ASN A 47 -56.15 42.53 -9.30
CA ASN A 47 -54.73 42.76 -9.55
C ASN A 47 -54.00 43.25 -8.30
N SER A 48 -54.60 44.15 -7.50
CA SER A 48 -54.01 44.62 -6.23
C SER A 48 -53.86 43.49 -5.19
N GLU A 49 -54.87 42.62 -5.07
CA GLU A 49 -54.84 41.44 -4.20
C GLU A 49 -53.79 40.42 -4.67
N GLY A 50 -53.66 40.22 -5.99
CA GLY A 50 -52.63 39.39 -6.59
C GLY A 50 -51.22 39.92 -6.35
N LEU A 51 -51.02 41.23 -6.49
CA LEU A 51 -49.74 41.91 -6.21
C LEU A 51 -49.33 41.76 -4.74
N LEU A 52 -50.27 41.94 -3.80
CA LEU A 52 -50.00 41.77 -2.37
C LEU A 52 -49.58 40.34 -2.04
N LYS A 53 -50.33 39.34 -2.53
CA LYS A 53 -50.00 37.91 -2.37
C LYS A 53 -48.62 37.56 -2.96
N ASN A 54 -48.24 38.16 -4.08
CA ASN A 54 -46.90 37.95 -4.66
C ASN A 54 -45.79 38.66 -3.86
N LYS A 55 -46.05 39.85 -3.30
CA LYS A 55 -45.11 40.55 -2.41
C LYS A 55 -44.81 39.74 -1.16
N GLU A 56 -45.83 39.16 -0.52
CA GLU A 56 -45.67 38.26 0.64
C GLU A 56 -44.86 37.00 0.30
N LYS A 57 -45.15 36.36 -0.85
CA LYS A 57 -44.39 35.19 -1.33
C LYS A 57 -42.92 35.55 -1.55
N ASN A 58 -42.64 36.67 -2.23
CA ASN A 58 -41.27 37.13 -2.44
C ASN A 58 -40.55 37.42 -1.13
N GLN A 59 -41.20 38.07 -0.15
CA GLN A 59 -40.60 38.31 1.17
C GLN A 59 -40.22 36.99 1.87
N LYS A 60 -41.10 35.97 1.84
CA LYS A 60 -40.81 34.63 2.36
C LYS A 60 -39.63 33.95 1.64
N LEU A 61 -39.50 34.15 0.33
CA LEU A 61 -38.36 33.65 -0.46
C LEU A 61 -37.05 34.36 -0.10
N TYR A 62 -37.04 35.69 0.04
CA TYR A 62 -35.86 36.44 0.48
C TYR A 62 -35.39 35.99 1.87
N SER A 63 -36.28 35.86 2.84
CA SER A 63 -35.94 35.37 4.19
C SER A 63 -35.52 33.89 4.21
N ARG A 64 -35.85 33.09 3.19
CA ARG A 64 -35.32 31.74 3.01
C ARG A 64 -33.93 31.76 2.36
N ALA A 65 -33.73 32.60 1.35
CA ALA A 65 -32.45 32.78 0.67
C ALA A 65 -31.36 33.26 1.65
N GLN A 66 -31.67 34.26 2.49
CA GLN A 66 -30.74 34.76 3.52
C GLN A 66 -30.28 33.65 4.48
N ARG A 67 -31.22 32.88 5.06
CA ARG A 67 -30.88 31.74 5.94
C ARG A 67 -30.03 30.68 5.26
N HIS A 68 -30.24 30.43 3.96
CA HIS A 68 -29.40 29.53 3.19
C HIS A 68 -27.99 30.10 2.94
N GLN A 69 -27.86 31.40 2.70
CA GLN A 69 -26.58 32.09 2.56
C GLN A 69 -25.78 32.06 3.86
N GLU A 70 -26.40 32.38 5.00
CA GLU A 70 -25.79 32.26 6.34
C GLU A 70 -25.31 30.83 6.64
N LYS A 71 -26.12 29.82 6.27
CA LYS A 71 -25.74 28.39 6.40
C LYS A 71 -24.54 28.05 5.49
N LYS A 72 -24.54 28.52 4.24
CA LYS A 72 -23.43 28.34 3.29
C LYS A 72 -22.13 28.94 3.84
N GLU A 73 -22.17 30.16 4.36
CA GLU A 73 -21.01 30.84 4.96
C GLU A 73 -20.52 30.15 6.23
N LYS A 74 -21.42 29.58 7.05
CA LYS A 74 -21.03 28.77 8.21
C LYS A 74 -20.32 27.48 7.78
N ILE A 75 -20.82 26.79 6.75
CA ILE A 75 -20.18 25.59 6.17
C ILE A 75 -18.83 25.95 5.56
N GLN A 76 -18.74 27.01 4.75
CA GLN A 76 -17.48 27.44 4.13
C GLN A 76 -16.41 27.78 5.17
N ARG A 77 -16.77 28.47 6.26
CA ARG A 77 -15.85 28.74 7.38
C ARG A 77 -15.40 27.46 8.09
N HIS A 78 -16.27 26.46 8.24
CA HIS A 78 -15.91 25.18 8.83
C HIS A 78 -14.97 24.38 7.91
N ASN A 79 -15.27 24.30 6.62
CA ASN A 79 -14.46 23.60 5.64
C ASN A 79 -13.05 24.20 5.51
N ARG A 80 -12.90 25.54 5.59
CA ARG A 80 -11.58 26.19 5.65
C ARG A 80 -10.79 25.70 6.87
N LYS A 81 -11.37 25.80 8.07
CA LYS A 81 -10.73 25.31 9.31
C LYS A 81 -10.35 23.84 9.28
N LEU A 82 -11.15 22.99 8.62
CA LEU A 82 -10.82 21.59 8.40
C LEU A 82 -9.66 21.41 7.41
N GLY A 83 -9.64 22.20 6.33
CA GLY A 83 -8.52 22.27 5.39
C GLY A 83 -7.20 22.63 6.08
N ASP A 84 -7.20 23.76 6.82
CA ASP A 84 -6.04 24.23 7.59
C ASP A 84 -5.53 23.17 8.58
N LEU A 85 -6.45 22.43 9.22
CA LEU A 85 -6.13 21.34 10.15
C LEU A 85 -5.53 20.11 9.44
N VAL A 86 -6.10 19.71 8.29
CA VAL A 86 -5.60 18.59 7.48
C VAL A 86 -4.22 18.90 6.89
N GLU A 87 -4.02 20.11 6.38
CA GLU A 87 -2.72 20.56 5.86
C GLU A 87 -1.67 20.52 6.97
N LYS A 88 -1.95 21.12 8.13
CA LYS A 88 -1.06 21.04 9.29
C LYS A 88 -0.74 19.59 9.67
N LYS A 89 -1.74 18.71 9.75
CA LYS A 89 -1.53 17.30 10.11
C LYS A 89 -0.75 16.52 9.06
N THR A 90 -0.90 16.84 7.78
CA THR A 90 -0.09 16.27 6.69
C THR A 90 1.37 16.69 6.81
N VAL A 91 1.65 17.97 7.12
CA VAL A 91 3.01 18.48 7.35
C VAL A 91 3.64 17.85 8.59
N ASP A 92 2.92 17.81 9.71
CA ASP A 92 3.36 17.16 10.96
C ASP A 92 3.72 15.68 10.68
N LEU A 93 2.84 14.94 10.01
CA LEU A 93 3.03 13.52 9.67
C LEU A 93 4.24 13.29 8.76
N LYS A 94 4.44 14.14 7.73
CA LYS A 94 5.61 14.07 6.85
C LYS A 94 6.91 14.26 7.64
N SER A 95 6.96 15.25 8.53
CA SER A 95 8.11 15.50 9.42
C SER A 95 8.40 14.30 10.34
N HIS A 96 7.36 13.63 10.84
CA HIS A 96 7.52 12.39 11.63
C HIS A 96 8.10 11.25 10.80
N TYR A 97 7.61 11.01 9.57
CA TYR A 97 8.18 9.98 8.67
C TYR A 97 9.63 10.29 8.29
N GLU A 98 9.97 11.54 7.97
CA GLU A 98 11.35 11.93 7.66
C GLU A 98 12.29 11.71 8.86
N ARG A 99 11.83 11.97 10.10
CA ARG A 99 12.61 11.66 11.32
C ARG A 99 12.76 10.16 11.53
N LEU A 100 11.70 9.39 11.34
CA LEU A 100 11.72 7.93 11.46
C LEU A 100 12.66 7.29 10.43
N ALA A 101 12.63 7.75 9.18
CA ALA A 101 13.52 7.29 8.13
C ALA A 101 15.00 7.53 8.46
N ARG A 102 15.34 8.72 8.99
CA ARG A 102 16.72 9.00 9.45
C ARG A 102 17.19 8.07 10.57
N LEU A 103 16.32 7.77 11.55
CA LEU A 103 16.64 6.83 12.64
C LEU A 103 16.84 5.41 12.11
N ARG A 104 15.89 4.91 11.32
CA ARG A 104 15.97 3.58 10.66
C ARG A 104 17.24 3.43 9.84
N ARG A 105 17.55 4.43 9.00
CA ARG A 105 18.80 4.49 8.22
C ARG A 105 20.02 4.39 9.12
N SER A 106 20.09 5.20 10.19
CA SER A 106 21.22 5.19 11.12
C SER A 106 21.42 3.81 11.74
N HIS A 107 20.36 3.18 12.23
CA HIS A 107 20.43 1.87 12.86
C HIS A 107 20.84 0.77 11.86
N ILE A 108 20.34 0.82 10.61
CA ILE A 108 20.72 -0.16 9.57
C ILE A 108 22.19 0.00 9.19
N LEU A 109 22.69 1.24 9.04
CA LEU A 109 24.10 1.49 8.70
C LEU A 109 25.05 1.15 9.86
N GLU A 110 24.63 1.32 11.11
CA GLU A 110 25.36 0.84 12.29
C GLU A 110 25.40 -0.69 12.34
N LEU A 111 24.25 -1.34 12.13
CA LEU A 111 24.10 -2.80 12.07
C LEU A 111 25.00 -3.42 10.99
N THR A 112 25.06 -2.84 9.79
CA THR A 112 25.87 -3.35 8.66
C THR A 112 27.32 -2.85 8.63
N SER A 113 27.73 -1.97 9.54
CA SER A 113 29.15 -1.61 9.70
C SER A 113 29.81 -2.29 10.90
N ILE A 114 29.04 -2.70 11.91
CA ILE A 114 29.56 -3.30 13.15
C ILE A 114 29.28 -4.81 13.23
N ILE A 115 28.04 -5.24 12.98
CA ILE A 115 27.61 -6.64 13.24
C ILE A 115 27.61 -7.47 11.96
N PHE A 116 27.14 -6.89 10.86
CA PHE A 116 27.11 -7.53 9.54
C PHE A 116 27.86 -6.69 8.48
N PRO A 117 29.18 -6.45 8.60
CA PRO A 117 30.00 -5.93 7.50
C PRO A 117 29.76 -6.73 6.21
N ILE A 118 29.49 -6.04 5.10
CA ILE A 118 29.34 -6.66 3.78
C ILE A 118 30.32 -6.01 2.80
N ASP A 119 31.34 -6.77 2.40
CA ASP A 119 32.46 -6.29 1.59
C ASP A 119 32.76 -7.22 0.40
N GLU A 120 33.13 -6.64 -0.74
CA GLU A 120 33.68 -7.37 -1.89
C GLU A 120 35.04 -7.98 -1.52
N VAL A 121 35.14 -9.30 -1.56
CA VAL A 121 36.41 -10.02 -1.37
C VAL A 121 37.19 -9.98 -2.68
N LYS A 122 38.21 -9.13 -2.73
CA LYS A 122 39.15 -9.10 -3.85
C LYS A 122 40.10 -10.28 -3.76
N THR A 123 39.79 -11.34 -4.49
CA THR A 123 40.71 -12.44 -4.82
C THR A 123 41.91 -11.86 -5.56
N SER A 124 43.00 -11.60 -4.82
CA SER A 124 44.26 -11.07 -5.36
C SER A 124 45.04 -12.16 -6.12
N GLY A 125 44.44 -12.70 -7.17
CA GLY A 125 45.07 -13.58 -8.16
C GLY A 125 46.05 -12.83 -9.05
N ARG A 126 47.11 -12.25 -8.46
CA ARG A 126 48.29 -11.83 -9.21
C ARG A 126 49.17 -13.06 -9.39
N ASP A 127 48.98 -13.74 -10.52
CA ASP A 127 49.89 -14.79 -10.96
C ASP A 127 51.28 -14.17 -11.23
N PRO A 128 52.39 -14.65 -10.63
CA PRO A 128 53.71 -14.01 -10.80
C PRO A 128 54.29 -14.14 -12.22
N ALA A 129 53.66 -14.92 -13.10
CA ALA A 129 54.15 -15.23 -14.44
C ALA A 129 53.79 -14.19 -15.51
N ASP A 130 52.79 -13.33 -15.28
CA ASP A 130 52.19 -12.48 -16.32
C ASP A 130 52.89 -11.11 -16.48
N VAL A 131 54.23 -11.13 -16.55
CA VAL A 131 55.09 -9.95 -16.76
C VAL A 131 55.86 -10.01 -18.09
N SER A 132 55.44 -10.87 -19.02
CA SER A 132 56.09 -11.00 -20.33
C SER A 132 55.14 -11.39 -21.46
N SER A 133 54.52 -10.39 -22.11
CA SER A 133 54.27 -10.34 -23.57
C SER A 133 53.59 -9.02 -24.00
N GLU A 134 54.28 -7.88 -23.88
CA GLU A 134 53.88 -6.66 -24.61
C GLU A 134 54.40 -6.69 -26.06
N THR A 135 53.70 -7.41 -26.95
CA THR A 135 53.72 -7.18 -28.42
C THR A 135 52.62 -7.98 -29.12
N ASP A 136 51.43 -7.37 -29.29
CA ASP A 136 50.56 -7.43 -30.48
C ASP A 136 49.16 -6.87 -30.15
N SER A 137 49.08 -5.54 -30.09
CA SER A 137 48.01 -4.79 -29.39
C SER A 137 46.72 -4.51 -30.20
N ALA A 138 46.51 -5.13 -31.37
CA ALA A 138 45.37 -4.79 -32.25
C ALA A 138 44.46 -5.97 -32.62
N MET A 139 45.03 -7.11 -33.04
CA MET A 139 44.26 -8.32 -33.41
C MET A 139 43.77 -9.11 -32.19
N THR A 140 44.50 -9.04 -31.07
CA THR A 140 44.16 -9.71 -29.81
C THR A 140 42.93 -9.11 -29.14
N SER A 141 42.75 -7.78 -29.20
CA SER A 141 41.69 -7.05 -28.50
C SER A 141 40.27 -7.60 -28.76
N SER A 142 39.89 -7.92 -30.01
CA SER A 142 38.55 -8.46 -30.28
C SER A 142 38.34 -9.87 -29.70
N MET A 143 39.36 -10.74 -29.74
CA MET A 143 39.28 -12.07 -29.15
C MET A 143 39.32 -11.99 -27.61
N VAL A 144 40.14 -11.12 -27.04
CA VAL A 144 40.20 -10.83 -25.61
C VAL A 144 38.88 -10.24 -25.10
N SER A 145 38.24 -9.33 -25.83
CA SER A 145 36.89 -8.83 -25.49
C SER A 145 35.84 -9.94 -25.52
N LYS A 146 35.85 -10.82 -26.53
CA LYS A 146 34.95 -11.99 -26.58
C LYS A 146 35.23 -13.02 -25.49
N LEU A 147 36.49 -13.22 -25.10
CA LEU A 147 36.87 -14.09 -23.98
C LEU A 147 36.50 -13.47 -22.63
N ALA A 148 36.60 -12.15 -22.49
CA ALA A 148 36.15 -11.41 -21.30
C ALA A 148 34.61 -11.33 -21.23
N GLU A 149 33.91 -11.31 -22.37
CA GLU A 149 32.45 -11.48 -22.44
C GLU A 149 32.05 -12.92 -22.09
N ALA A 150 32.71 -13.94 -22.65
CA ALA A 150 32.46 -15.34 -22.31
C ALA A 150 32.78 -15.69 -20.84
N ARG A 151 33.80 -15.07 -20.24
CA ARG A 151 34.10 -15.16 -18.79
C ARG A 151 33.06 -14.46 -17.91
N ARG A 152 32.30 -13.52 -18.47
CA ARG A 152 31.18 -12.85 -17.80
C ARG A 152 29.88 -13.65 -17.94
N THR A 153 29.76 -14.53 -18.94
CA THR A 153 28.61 -15.44 -19.10
C THR A 153 28.77 -16.73 -18.29
N THR A 154 28.06 -16.84 -17.16
CA THR A 154 27.96 -18.09 -16.39
C THR A 154 26.64 -18.82 -16.71
N TYR A 155 26.68 -20.14 -16.92
CA TYR A 155 25.46 -20.94 -17.07
C TYR A 155 24.96 -21.42 -15.71
N LEU A 156 23.94 -20.75 -15.18
CA LEU A 156 23.33 -21.05 -13.89
C LEU A 156 22.02 -21.79 -14.08
N SER A 157 22.02 -23.07 -13.71
CA SER A 157 20.81 -23.86 -13.43
C SER A 157 19.72 -23.84 -14.53
N GLY A 158 20.13 -23.74 -15.80
CA GLY A 158 19.24 -23.67 -16.97
C GLY A 158 19.37 -22.41 -17.83
N ARG A 159 20.07 -21.36 -17.36
CA ARG A 159 20.12 -20.05 -18.00
C ARG A 159 21.54 -19.49 -18.10
N TRP A 160 21.88 -18.88 -19.24
CA TRP A 160 23.06 -18.04 -19.38
C TRP A 160 22.81 -16.68 -18.71
N VAL A 161 23.65 -16.32 -17.74
CA VAL A 161 23.62 -15.06 -17.00
C VAL A 161 24.93 -14.31 -17.27
N CYS A 162 24.84 -13.06 -17.72
CA CYS A 162 25.98 -12.18 -17.89
C CYS A 162 26.16 -11.34 -16.61
N ASP A 163 27.25 -11.53 -15.88
CA ASP A 163 27.66 -10.64 -14.79
C ASP A 163 28.71 -9.65 -15.31
N ASP A 164 28.60 -8.36 -14.99
CA ASP A 164 29.63 -7.39 -15.38
C ASP A 164 30.92 -7.50 -14.53
N HIS A 165 30.87 -8.24 -13.42
CA HIS A 165 31.99 -8.54 -12.56
C HIS A 165 32.57 -9.91 -12.95
N ASN A 166 33.90 -10.06 -12.93
CA ASN A 166 34.52 -11.37 -13.16
C ASN A 166 33.93 -12.41 -12.18
N GLY A 167 33.65 -13.63 -12.66
CA GLY A 167 33.06 -14.71 -11.87
C GLY A 167 33.84 -15.14 -10.62
N ASP A 168 35.07 -14.65 -10.44
CA ASP A 168 35.92 -14.85 -9.26
C ASP A 168 35.63 -13.88 -8.10
N THR A 169 34.61 -13.01 -8.25
CA THR A 169 34.23 -12.03 -7.21
C THR A 169 33.30 -12.69 -6.19
N SER A 170 33.76 -12.86 -4.94
CA SER A 170 32.89 -13.23 -3.82
C SER A 170 32.58 -12.02 -2.94
N ILE A 171 31.44 -12.08 -2.25
CA ILE A 171 31.00 -11.06 -1.29
C ILE A 171 31.00 -11.70 0.08
N SER A 172 31.67 -11.05 1.04
CA SER A 172 31.71 -11.48 2.43
C SER A 172 30.56 -10.89 3.24
N ILE A 173 30.15 -11.59 4.28
CA ILE A 173 29.25 -11.09 5.34
C ILE A 173 29.83 -11.49 6.70
N THR A 174 30.04 -10.54 7.60
CA THR A 174 30.65 -10.80 8.93
C THR A 174 32.12 -11.27 8.85
N GLY A 175 32.80 -11.03 7.73
CA GLY A 175 34.25 -11.18 7.56
C GLY A 175 34.69 -12.07 6.38
N PRO A 176 35.96 -12.03 5.96
CA PRO A 176 36.41 -12.58 4.67
C PRO A 176 36.18 -14.09 4.48
N TRP A 177 36.13 -14.84 5.58
CA TRP A 177 35.96 -16.29 5.62
C TRP A 177 34.52 -16.75 5.38
N ILE A 178 33.55 -15.84 5.52
CA ILE A 178 32.12 -16.11 5.41
C ILE A 178 31.65 -15.38 4.16
N SER A 179 31.77 -16.03 2.99
CA SER A 179 31.51 -15.40 1.70
C SER A 179 30.62 -16.24 0.78
N LEU A 180 29.80 -15.57 -0.01
CA LEU A 180 29.04 -16.17 -1.11
C LEU A 180 29.59 -15.69 -2.47
N PRO A 181 29.56 -16.53 -3.51
CA PRO A 181 29.88 -16.12 -4.87
C PRO A 181 28.83 -15.10 -5.37
N ASN A 182 29.29 -14.02 -6.03
CA ASN A 182 28.41 -12.91 -6.45
C ASN A 182 27.26 -13.38 -7.35
N ASN A 183 27.54 -14.32 -8.25
CA ASN A 183 26.61 -14.86 -9.23
C ASN A 183 25.50 -15.77 -8.63
N GLY A 184 25.62 -16.18 -7.36
CA GLY A 184 24.70 -17.11 -6.71
C GLY A 184 24.91 -18.59 -7.08
N ASP A 185 26.06 -18.97 -7.61
CA ASP A 185 26.39 -20.38 -7.87
C ASP A 185 26.82 -21.12 -6.58
N TYR A 186 25.88 -21.80 -5.95
CA TYR A 186 26.15 -22.63 -4.77
C TYR A 186 26.63 -24.06 -5.13
N SER A 187 27.12 -24.31 -6.36
CA SER A 187 27.64 -25.62 -6.80
C SER A 187 28.67 -26.24 -5.84
N ALA A 188 29.57 -25.44 -5.28
CA ALA A 188 30.57 -25.87 -4.31
C ALA A 188 29.96 -26.50 -3.03
N TYR A 189 28.77 -26.04 -2.60
CA TYR A 189 28.04 -26.66 -1.49
C TYR A 189 27.55 -28.06 -1.89
N TYR A 190 26.92 -28.20 -3.07
CA TYR A 190 26.34 -29.48 -3.50
C TYR A 190 27.42 -30.54 -3.74
N ASN A 191 28.52 -30.16 -4.39
CA ASN A 191 29.63 -31.07 -4.66
C ASN A 191 30.20 -31.66 -3.36
N TRP A 192 30.41 -30.81 -2.35
CA TRP A 192 30.91 -31.25 -1.05
C TRP A 192 29.90 -32.14 -0.29
N VAL A 193 28.60 -31.82 -0.33
CA VAL A 193 27.56 -32.65 0.32
C VAL A 193 27.46 -34.04 -0.32
N GLU A 194 27.60 -34.16 -1.64
CA GLU A 194 27.63 -35.48 -2.30
C GLU A 194 28.94 -36.24 -2.02
N GLU A 195 30.10 -35.56 -1.99
CA GLU A 195 31.40 -36.17 -1.65
C GLU A 195 31.46 -36.67 -0.19
N LYS A 196 30.83 -35.95 0.75
CA LYS A 196 30.72 -36.40 2.15
C LYS A 196 29.83 -37.62 2.32
N LYS A 197 28.84 -37.86 1.45
CA LYS A 197 28.05 -39.11 1.46
C LYS A 197 28.88 -40.32 1.03
N THR A 198 29.85 -40.13 0.13
CA THR A 198 30.68 -41.23 -0.39
C THR A 198 31.93 -41.50 0.46
N THR A 199 32.39 -40.53 1.25
CA THR A 199 33.69 -40.59 1.91
C THR A 199 33.58 -40.60 3.45
N GLN A 200 33.69 -41.79 4.06
CA GLN A 200 33.78 -41.94 5.53
C GLN A 200 35.19 -41.64 6.04
N GLY A 201 35.57 -40.36 6.05
CA GLY A 201 36.82 -39.86 6.63
C GLY A 201 36.57 -38.86 7.79
N PRO A 202 37.54 -38.66 8.70
CA PRO A 202 37.40 -37.67 9.77
C PRO A 202 37.41 -36.23 9.21
N ASP A 203 36.41 -35.43 9.58
CA ASP A 203 36.34 -33.99 9.26
C ASP A 203 37.55 -33.24 9.83
N MET A 204 38.53 -32.93 8.98
CA MET A 204 39.73 -32.17 9.36
C MET A 204 40.03 -30.96 8.46
N GLU A 205 39.19 -30.69 7.46
CA GLU A 205 39.35 -29.55 6.57
C GLU A 205 38.79 -28.27 7.19
N HIS A 206 39.69 -27.36 7.56
CA HIS A 206 39.36 -26.09 8.22
C HIS A 206 38.64 -25.08 7.30
N ASN A 207 38.46 -25.38 6.01
CA ASN A 207 37.84 -24.53 4.99
C ASN A 207 36.72 -25.27 4.24
N ASN A 208 35.72 -25.81 4.96
CA ASN A 208 34.57 -26.44 4.32
C ASN A 208 33.71 -25.41 3.55
N PRO A 209 33.51 -25.54 2.23
CA PRO A 209 32.65 -24.65 1.46
C PRO A 209 31.18 -24.72 1.89
N ALA A 210 30.69 -25.89 2.33
CA ALA A 210 29.31 -26.04 2.75
C ALA A 210 29.01 -25.27 4.05
N TYR A 211 29.87 -25.37 5.07
CA TYR A 211 29.73 -24.57 6.30
C TYR A 211 29.88 -23.07 6.02
N THR A 212 30.79 -22.68 5.12
CA THR A 212 30.97 -21.28 4.70
C THR A 212 29.71 -20.71 4.06
N ILE A 213 29.13 -21.43 3.10
CA ILE A 213 27.92 -21.02 2.38
C ILE A 213 26.70 -21.02 3.31
N SER A 214 26.51 -22.06 4.13
CA SER A 214 25.44 -22.13 5.13
C SER A 214 25.51 -20.99 6.14
N ALA A 215 26.69 -20.69 6.69
CA ALA A 215 26.87 -19.59 7.64
C ALA A 215 26.54 -18.24 6.99
N ALA A 216 27.04 -17.97 5.78
CA ALA A 216 26.78 -16.72 5.08
C ALA A 216 25.29 -16.54 4.71
N LEU A 217 24.59 -17.60 4.28
CA LEU A 217 23.14 -17.59 4.04
C LEU A 217 22.34 -17.42 5.34
N GLY A 218 22.79 -18.02 6.44
CA GLY A 218 22.21 -17.85 7.78
C GLY A 218 22.32 -16.41 8.28
N TYR A 219 23.50 -15.79 8.18
CA TYR A 219 23.69 -14.38 8.54
C TYR A 219 22.96 -13.42 7.59
N ALA A 220 22.90 -13.71 6.29
CA ALA A 220 22.11 -12.92 5.34
C ALA A 220 20.61 -12.95 5.71
N THR A 221 20.09 -14.12 6.10
CA THR A 221 18.71 -14.30 6.58
C THR A 221 18.47 -13.53 7.88
N GLN A 222 19.39 -13.63 8.84
CA GLN A 222 19.31 -12.89 10.09
C GLN A 222 19.29 -11.37 9.85
N LEU A 223 20.18 -10.86 8.99
CA LEU A 223 20.22 -9.45 8.62
C LEU A 223 18.91 -9.01 7.93
N VAL A 224 18.39 -9.79 6.98
CA VAL A 224 17.12 -9.52 6.28
C VAL A 224 15.95 -9.41 7.27
N ASN A 225 15.88 -10.32 8.24
CA ASN A 225 14.83 -10.33 9.27
C ASN A 225 14.95 -9.15 10.25
N ILE A 226 16.17 -8.73 10.62
CA ILE A 226 16.39 -7.55 11.47
C ILE A 226 16.08 -6.26 10.68
N VAL A 227 16.52 -6.17 9.43
CA VAL A 227 16.28 -5.00 8.56
C VAL A 227 14.80 -4.84 8.25
N SER A 228 14.06 -5.92 7.98
CA SER A 228 12.61 -5.87 7.77
C SER A 228 11.87 -5.39 9.03
N HIS A 229 12.30 -5.82 10.22
CA HIS A 229 11.77 -5.33 11.49
C HIS A 229 12.07 -3.84 11.72
N ILE A 230 13.31 -3.37 11.49
CA ILE A 230 13.66 -1.95 11.61
C ILE A 230 12.84 -1.09 10.63
N LEU A 231 12.64 -1.57 9.41
CA LEU A 231 11.87 -0.89 8.37
C LEU A 231 10.35 -0.97 8.57
N ASP A 232 9.86 -1.83 9.48
CA ASP A 232 8.43 -2.15 9.68
C ASP A 232 7.77 -2.67 8.40
N ILE A 233 8.36 -3.74 7.86
CA ILE A 233 7.98 -4.36 6.59
C ILE A 233 7.78 -5.87 6.79
N ASN A 234 6.59 -6.34 6.49
CA ASN A 234 6.29 -7.77 6.47
C ASN A 234 6.90 -8.43 5.24
N LEU A 235 7.74 -9.45 5.45
CA LEU A 235 8.38 -10.19 4.36
C LEU A 235 7.39 -11.17 3.69
N PRO A 236 7.43 -11.33 2.34
CA PRO A 236 6.48 -12.16 1.63
C PRO A 236 6.69 -13.67 1.85
N LYS A 237 7.90 -14.12 2.20
CA LYS A 237 8.21 -15.53 2.47
C LYS A 237 8.74 -15.68 3.91
N LYS A 238 8.11 -16.51 4.75
CA LYS A 238 8.66 -16.87 6.06
C LYS A 238 9.96 -17.69 5.85
N LEU A 239 11.03 -17.28 6.52
CA LEU A 239 12.35 -17.91 6.42
C LEU A 239 13.13 -17.70 7.72
N CYS A 240 13.47 -18.80 8.39
CA CYS A 240 14.24 -18.79 9.63
C CYS A 240 15.72 -19.09 9.35
N ASN A 241 16.62 -18.48 10.13
CA ASN A 241 18.07 -18.65 10.00
C ASN A 241 18.47 -20.14 10.10
N SER A 242 17.75 -20.91 10.91
CA SER A 242 17.89 -22.35 11.12
C SER A 242 17.68 -23.19 9.86
N GLU A 243 16.94 -22.70 8.84
CA GLU A 243 16.80 -23.40 7.55
C GLU A 243 18.15 -23.60 6.83
N PHE A 244 19.17 -22.79 7.14
CA PHE A 244 20.53 -22.92 6.58
C PHE A 244 21.53 -23.63 7.51
N CYS A 245 21.23 -23.71 8.81
CA CYS A 245 22.14 -24.26 9.83
C CYS A 245 21.94 -25.76 10.12
N GLY A 246 21.00 -26.42 9.44
CA GLY A 246 20.80 -27.86 9.56
C GLY A 246 21.92 -28.69 8.91
N GLU A 247 22.10 -29.92 9.38
CA GLU A 247 23.11 -30.84 8.80
C GLU A 247 22.76 -31.21 7.34
N ASN A 248 23.70 -30.96 6.43
CA ASN A 248 23.73 -31.48 5.04
C ASN A 248 22.39 -31.34 4.27
N LEU A 249 21.87 -30.11 4.15
CA LEU A 249 20.69 -29.81 3.34
C LEU A 249 20.81 -30.37 1.91
N SER A 250 19.74 -31.00 1.41
CA SER A 250 19.69 -31.46 0.02
C SER A 250 19.69 -30.28 -0.95
N LYS A 251 20.13 -30.52 -2.19
CA LYS A 251 20.15 -29.52 -3.28
C LYS A 251 18.80 -28.79 -3.43
N GLN A 252 17.70 -29.53 -3.37
CA GLN A 252 16.34 -28.98 -3.47
C GLN A 252 15.98 -28.13 -2.24
N LYS A 253 16.28 -28.60 -1.01
CA LYS A 253 16.01 -27.84 0.23
C LYS A 253 16.78 -26.52 0.24
N LEU A 254 18.08 -26.53 -0.06
CA LEU A 254 18.88 -25.30 -0.13
C LEU A 254 18.38 -24.35 -1.23
N THR A 255 18.14 -24.85 -2.45
CA THR A 255 17.66 -24.02 -3.57
C THR A 255 16.32 -23.35 -3.24
N ARG A 256 15.40 -24.07 -2.58
CA ARG A 256 14.11 -23.50 -2.11
C ARG A 256 14.32 -22.41 -1.05
N ALA A 257 15.19 -22.63 -0.07
CA ALA A 257 15.49 -21.66 0.98
C ALA A 257 16.16 -20.39 0.42
N VAL A 258 17.14 -20.54 -0.49
CA VAL A 258 17.78 -19.44 -1.23
C VAL A 258 16.76 -18.64 -2.05
N ARG A 259 15.82 -19.31 -2.75
CA ARG A 259 14.73 -18.61 -3.47
C ARG A 259 13.85 -17.79 -2.50
N LYS A 260 13.47 -18.32 -1.34
CA LYS A 260 12.76 -17.53 -0.30
C LYS A 260 13.57 -16.29 0.11
N LEU A 261 14.87 -16.46 0.36
CA LEU A 261 15.77 -15.38 0.80
C LEU A 261 15.86 -14.28 -0.24
N ASN A 262 16.10 -14.63 -1.50
CA ASN A 262 16.23 -13.66 -2.58
C ASN A 262 14.91 -12.91 -2.82
N ALA A 263 13.75 -13.56 -2.75
CA ALA A 263 12.45 -12.89 -2.82
C ALA A 263 12.31 -11.82 -1.72
N ASN A 264 12.67 -12.16 -0.47
CA ASN A 264 12.63 -11.22 0.65
C ASN A 264 13.60 -10.04 0.46
N ILE A 265 14.82 -10.30 -0.03
CA ILE A 265 15.80 -9.26 -0.32
C ILE A 265 15.29 -8.30 -1.41
N LEU A 266 14.78 -8.82 -2.53
CA LEU A 266 14.23 -8.01 -3.62
C LEU A 266 13.00 -7.21 -3.19
N TYR A 267 12.15 -7.77 -2.33
CA TYR A 267 11.01 -7.09 -1.73
C TYR A 267 11.46 -5.90 -0.88
N LEU A 268 12.47 -6.08 -0.02
CA LEU A 268 13.08 -4.98 0.73
C LEU A 268 13.73 -3.94 -0.20
N CYS A 269 14.47 -4.35 -1.22
CA CYS A 269 15.05 -3.45 -2.23
C CYS A 269 13.98 -2.57 -2.90
N SER A 270 12.87 -3.18 -3.30
CA SER A 270 11.72 -2.50 -3.91
C SER A 270 11.10 -1.48 -2.94
N SER A 271 10.92 -1.87 -1.66
CA SER A 271 10.37 -0.98 -0.63
C SER A 271 11.22 0.27 -0.36
N GLN A 272 12.55 0.12 -0.44
CA GLN A 272 13.52 1.17 -0.20
C GLN A 272 13.94 1.89 -1.49
N HIS A 273 13.21 1.69 -2.61
CA HIS A 273 13.49 2.33 -3.90
C HIS A 273 14.95 2.16 -4.37
N VAL A 274 15.53 0.97 -4.18
CA VAL A 274 16.81 0.62 -4.80
C VAL A 274 16.64 0.59 -6.32
N ASN A 275 17.64 1.04 -7.08
CA ASN A 275 17.55 1.03 -8.54
C ASN A 275 17.44 -0.42 -9.05
N LEU A 276 16.31 -0.74 -9.69
CA LEU A 276 15.97 -2.08 -10.15
C LEU A 276 16.92 -2.58 -11.25
N ASP A 277 17.52 -1.68 -12.02
CA ASP A 277 18.52 -2.04 -13.05
C ASP A 277 19.82 -2.61 -12.44
N GLN A 278 20.05 -2.41 -11.14
CA GLN A 278 21.21 -2.96 -10.40
C GLN A 278 20.91 -4.30 -9.73
N LEU A 279 19.64 -4.72 -9.68
CA LEU A 279 19.22 -5.92 -8.96
C LEU A 279 19.25 -7.14 -9.88
N GLN A 280 19.85 -8.22 -9.39
CA GLN A 280 19.89 -9.50 -10.09
C GLN A 280 19.27 -10.59 -9.22
N PRO A 281 18.24 -11.33 -9.67
CA PRO A 281 17.45 -12.22 -8.81
C PRO A 281 18.22 -13.33 -8.09
N LEU A 282 19.41 -13.69 -8.58
CA LEU A 282 20.26 -14.73 -7.98
C LEU A 282 21.36 -14.15 -7.05
N HIS A 283 21.68 -12.86 -7.15
CA HIS A 283 22.84 -12.26 -6.46
C HIS A 283 22.50 -11.86 -5.01
N THR A 284 22.42 -12.86 -4.11
CA THR A 284 21.96 -12.73 -2.72
C THR A 284 22.61 -11.57 -1.95
N LEU A 285 23.93 -11.62 -1.70
CA LEU A 285 24.62 -10.57 -0.93
C LEU A 285 24.77 -9.25 -1.71
N ARG A 286 24.84 -9.29 -3.05
CA ARG A 286 24.96 -8.09 -3.87
C ARG A 286 23.74 -7.19 -3.73
N ASN A 287 22.55 -7.77 -3.85
CA ASN A 287 21.30 -7.04 -3.67
C ASN A 287 21.20 -6.44 -2.25
N LEU A 288 21.70 -7.17 -1.23
CA LEU A 288 21.82 -6.64 0.13
C LEU A 288 22.79 -5.44 0.21
N MET A 289 23.97 -5.50 -0.43
CA MET A 289 24.88 -4.34 -0.52
C MET A 289 24.20 -3.11 -1.15
N HIS A 290 23.40 -3.30 -2.21
CA HIS A 290 22.64 -2.22 -2.84
C HIS A 290 21.55 -1.65 -1.90
N LEU A 291 20.84 -2.50 -1.16
CA LEU A 291 19.85 -2.11 -0.14
C LEU A 291 20.46 -1.28 0.99
N VAL A 292 21.54 -1.78 1.60
CA VAL A 292 22.15 -1.18 2.80
C VAL A 292 23.25 -0.16 2.48
N SER A 293 23.40 0.23 1.20
CA SER A 293 24.43 1.16 0.76
C SER A 293 24.33 2.51 1.49
N PRO A 294 25.43 3.04 2.06
CA PRO A 294 25.45 4.39 2.64
C PRO A 294 25.07 5.49 1.66
N ARG A 295 25.13 5.22 0.35
CA ARG A 295 24.77 6.13 -0.76
C ARG A 295 23.28 6.08 -1.14
N SER A 296 22.50 5.09 -0.69
CA SER A 296 21.06 5.02 -0.97
C SER A 296 20.35 6.16 -0.24
N GLU A 297 19.73 7.12 -0.92
CA GLU A 297 19.01 8.23 -0.26
C GLU A 297 17.71 7.77 0.41
N HIS A 298 17.10 6.69 -0.09
CA HIS A 298 15.77 6.23 0.28
C HIS A 298 15.75 5.18 1.39
N LEU A 299 16.90 4.71 1.86
CA LEU A 299 16.97 3.78 3.00
C LEU A 299 16.33 4.37 4.27
N GLY A 300 15.40 3.62 4.86
CA GLY A 300 14.58 4.00 6.01
C GLY A 300 13.18 4.53 5.65
N ARG A 301 12.90 4.76 4.36
CA ARG A 301 11.65 5.35 3.86
C ARG A 301 10.41 4.60 4.31
N SER A 302 9.37 5.35 4.65
CA SER A 302 7.98 4.88 4.79
C SER A 302 7.14 5.36 3.62
N GLY A 303 6.25 4.52 3.11
CA GLY A 303 5.31 4.88 2.03
C GLY A 303 4.95 3.69 1.12
N PRO A 304 3.98 3.88 0.20
CA PRO A 304 3.63 2.85 -0.77
C PRO A 304 4.79 2.56 -1.71
N PHE A 305 4.92 1.31 -2.17
CA PHE A 305 5.89 0.90 -3.17
C PHE A 305 5.25 -0.17 -4.07
N GLU A 306 5.86 -0.37 -5.23
CA GLU A 306 5.45 -1.40 -6.18
C GLU A 306 6.57 -2.44 -6.29
N VAL A 307 6.19 -3.71 -6.38
CA VAL A 307 7.09 -4.83 -6.65
C VAL A 307 6.83 -5.24 -8.09
N ARG A 308 7.87 -5.31 -8.93
CA ARG A 308 7.68 -5.74 -10.32
C ARG A 308 7.47 -7.26 -10.37
N ALA A 309 6.44 -7.70 -11.08
CA ALA A 309 6.10 -9.12 -11.21
C ALA A 309 7.17 -9.94 -11.97
N ASP A 310 7.93 -9.31 -12.87
CA ASP A 310 8.98 -9.98 -13.67
C ASP A 310 10.17 -10.44 -12.81
N LEU A 311 10.44 -9.79 -11.68
CA LEU A 311 11.46 -10.29 -10.74
C LEU A 311 11.01 -11.56 -10.01
N GLU A 312 9.71 -11.73 -9.70
CA GLU A 312 9.22 -12.99 -9.09
C GLU A 312 9.18 -14.12 -10.12
N GLU A 313 8.66 -13.86 -11.34
CA GLU A 313 8.65 -14.82 -12.45
C GLU A 313 10.07 -15.31 -12.82
N SER A 314 11.07 -14.41 -12.80
CA SER A 314 12.47 -14.76 -13.09
C SER A 314 13.11 -15.74 -12.12
N MET A 315 12.47 -16.02 -10.96
CA MET A 315 12.92 -17.00 -9.97
C MET A 315 12.22 -18.37 -10.09
N GLU A 316 11.12 -18.47 -10.87
CA GLU A 316 10.34 -19.70 -10.99
C GLU A 316 10.89 -20.69 -12.05
N PHE A 317 11.47 -20.19 -13.15
CA PHE A 317 11.87 -20.99 -14.33
C PHE A 317 13.15 -21.83 -14.20
N VAL A 318 13.56 -22.22 -12.99
CA VAL A 318 14.93 -22.70 -12.69
C VAL A 318 14.95 -24.19 -12.30
N ASP A 319 14.14 -25.03 -12.94
CA ASP A 319 14.36 -26.49 -12.92
C ASP A 319 13.79 -27.26 -14.15
N PRO A 320 14.61 -27.50 -15.19
CA PRO A 320 14.25 -28.38 -16.30
C PRO A 320 14.23 -29.88 -15.94
N GLY A 321 14.74 -30.28 -14.76
CA GLY A 321 14.92 -31.69 -14.38
C GLY A 321 13.71 -32.34 -13.72
N VAL A 322 12.84 -31.55 -13.10
CA VAL A 322 11.74 -32.05 -12.23
C VAL A 322 10.54 -32.62 -13.01
N ALA A 323 10.56 -32.55 -14.35
CA ALA A 323 9.50 -33.11 -15.19
C ALA A 323 9.52 -34.66 -15.33
N GLY A 324 10.49 -35.37 -14.71
CA GLY A 324 10.73 -36.78 -15.02
C GLY A 324 11.25 -37.70 -13.90
N GLU A 325 11.47 -37.22 -12.67
CA GLU A 325 11.85 -38.10 -11.55
C GLU A 325 10.62 -38.43 -10.69
N SER A 326 10.12 -39.66 -10.87
CA SER A 326 8.96 -40.19 -10.15
C SER A 326 9.19 -40.25 -8.65
N ASP A 327 8.14 -39.83 -7.94
CA ASP A 327 7.90 -39.98 -6.51
C ASP A 327 8.29 -41.38 -5.99
N ALA A 328 9.45 -41.47 -5.31
CA ALA A 328 9.98 -42.72 -4.78
C ALA A 328 10.77 -42.50 -3.47
N SER A 329 10.16 -42.96 -2.37
CA SER A 329 10.79 -43.23 -1.06
C SER A 329 11.18 -42.03 -0.19
N GLY A 330 10.22 -41.57 0.63
CA GLY A 330 10.51 -40.80 1.85
C GLY A 330 9.30 -40.01 2.36
N ASP A 331 8.55 -40.54 3.33
CA ASP A 331 7.49 -39.81 4.06
C ASP A 331 8.09 -38.74 4.99
N GLU A 332 8.68 -37.69 4.41
CA GLU A 332 8.80 -36.41 5.11
C GLU A 332 7.52 -35.62 4.88
N ARG A 333 6.56 -35.85 5.78
CA ARG A 333 5.42 -34.96 5.96
C ARG A 333 5.95 -33.55 6.11
N VAL A 334 5.61 -32.69 5.15
CA VAL A 334 5.80 -31.25 5.29
C VAL A 334 4.93 -30.81 6.45
N SER A 335 5.53 -30.69 7.63
CA SER A 335 4.89 -29.98 8.73
C SER A 335 4.82 -28.52 8.30
N ASP A 336 3.64 -28.11 7.83
CA ASP A 336 3.27 -26.70 7.68
C ASP A 336 2.96 -26.12 9.08
N GLU A 337 3.86 -26.41 10.02
CA GLU A 337 3.85 -25.87 11.37
C GLU A 337 4.15 -24.39 11.24
N GLU A 338 3.11 -23.59 11.49
CA GLU A 338 3.25 -22.24 11.98
C GLU A 338 4.03 -22.26 13.30
N THR A 339 5.35 -22.41 13.19
CA THR A 339 6.30 -22.30 14.29
C THR A 339 6.45 -20.83 14.65
N ASP A 340 5.42 -20.37 15.38
CA ASP A 340 5.52 -19.57 16.59
C ASP A 340 6.75 -18.65 16.68
N LEU A 341 6.58 -17.41 16.23
CA LEU A 341 7.52 -16.32 16.50
C LEU A 341 7.40 -15.89 17.98
N GLY A 342 7.86 -16.73 18.92
CA GLY A 342 7.42 -16.57 20.31
C GLY A 342 8.19 -17.16 21.49
N THR A 343 9.33 -17.86 21.37
CA THR A 343 10.05 -18.31 22.62
C THR A 343 11.58 -18.44 22.60
N ASP A 344 12.22 -18.75 21.47
CA ASP A 344 13.62 -19.27 21.49
C ASP A 344 14.74 -18.27 21.85
N TRP A 345 14.42 -16.99 22.07
CA TRP A 345 15.38 -15.98 22.55
C TRP A 345 15.34 -15.72 24.06
N GLU A 346 14.38 -16.28 24.81
CA GLU A 346 14.26 -16.08 26.27
C GLU A 346 14.81 -17.24 27.12
N ASN A 347 15.01 -18.43 26.52
CA ASN A 347 15.55 -19.61 27.23
C ASN A 347 17.08 -19.58 27.36
N LEU A 348 17.61 -18.57 28.04
CA LEU A 348 18.91 -18.71 28.71
C LEU A 348 18.80 -19.81 29.77
N PRO A 349 19.76 -20.73 29.89
CA PRO A 349 19.71 -21.76 30.92
C PRO A 349 19.79 -21.10 32.31
N SER A 350 18.68 -21.15 33.05
CA SER A 350 18.56 -20.54 34.38
C SER A 350 19.75 -20.87 35.27
N PRO A 351 20.44 -19.88 35.86
CA PRO A 351 21.47 -20.14 36.85
C PRO A 351 20.85 -20.91 38.01
N ARG A 352 21.46 -22.04 38.39
CA ARG A 352 21.05 -22.80 39.58
C ARG A 352 21.39 -21.99 40.82
N PHE A 353 20.50 -21.11 41.24
CA PHE A 353 20.60 -20.40 42.51
C PHE A 353 20.50 -21.39 43.68
N CYS A 354 21.33 -21.18 44.69
CA CYS A 354 21.45 -22.08 45.84
C CYS A 354 20.17 -22.11 46.68
N ASP A 355 19.79 -23.28 47.15
CA ASP A 355 18.64 -23.48 48.03
C ASP A 355 18.81 -22.72 49.36
N ILE A 356 17.82 -21.90 49.71
CA ILE A 356 17.63 -21.37 51.06
C ILE A 356 16.28 -21.90 51.57
N PRO A 357 16.23 -22.66 52.68
CA PRO A 357 15.02 -23.33 53.11
C PRO A 357 14.12 -22.43 53.99
N SER A 358 12.83 -22.35 53.65
CA SER A 358 11.79 -21.81 54.55
C SER A 358 10.44 -22.49 54.33
N GLN A 359 9.69 -22.67 55.42
CA GLN A 359 8.57 -23.61 55.58
C GLN A 359 7.26 -23.22 54.87
N PRO A 360 6.34 -24.18 54.63
CA PRO A 360 5.03 -23.90 54.04
C PRO A 360 4.04 -23.27 55.03
N VAL A 361 3.16 -22.42 54.52
CA VAL A 361 1.96 -21.92 55.21
C VAL A 361 0.75 -22.23 54.34
N GLU A 362 -0.25 -22.91 54.90
CA GLU A 362 -1.51 -23.22 54.23
C GLU A 362 -2.38 -21.96 54.08
N VAL A 363 -3.13 -21.86 52.98
CA VAL A 363 -4.17 -20.83 52.78
C VAL A 363 -5.50 -21.51 52.48
N SER A 364 -6.49 -21.24 53.34
CA SER A 364 -7.80 -21.89 53.30
C SER A 364 -8.71 -21.37 52.17
N GLN A 365 -9.59 -22.26 51.68
CA GLN A 365 -10.69 -21.89 50.79
C GLN A 365 -11.78 -21.10 51.52
N SER A 366 -12.55 -20.30 50.78
CA SER A 366 -13.86 -19.78 51.22
C SER A 366 -14.79 -19.63 50.02
N GLN A 367 -15.98 -20.26 50.10
CA GLN A 367 -17.05 -20.19 49.10
C GLN A 367 -18.13 -19.18 49.50
N SER A 368 -18.82 -18.57 48.52
CA SER A 368 -20.21 -18.11 48.72
C SER A 368 -21.02 -18.06 47.40
N THR A 369 -21.64 -19.19 47.07
CA THR A 369 -23.06 -19.43 46.72
C THR A 369 -23.99 -18.32 46.17
N GLN A 370 -24.95 -18.76 45.31
CA GLN A 370 -26.20 -18.13 44.77
C GLN A 370 -26.09 -17.41 43.40
N VAL A 371 -26.99 -17.54 42.40
CA VAL A 371 -28.09 -18.52 42.14
C VAL A 371 -28.50 -18.64 40.63
N SER A 372 -29.43 -19.57 40.35
CA SER A 372 -30.08 -20.10 39.12
C SER A 372 -31.07 -19.18 38.33
N PRO A 373 -31.75 -19.63 37.22
CA PRO A 373 -31.24 -20.24 35.97
C PRO A 373 -32.00 -19.68 34.68
N PRO A 374 -32.41 -20.42 33.59
CA PRO A 374 -32.18 -19.93 32.20
C PRO A 374 -33.43 -19.73 31.31
N ILE A 375 -33.23 -19.25 30.07
CA ILE A 375 -34.20 -19.35 28.95
C ILE A 375 -33.48 -19.88 27.70
N ALA A 376 -34.13 -20.76 26.93
CA ALA A 376 -33.51 -21.54 25.86
C ALA A 376 -33.84 -21.06 24.43
N SER A 377 -32.91 -21.36 23.52
CA SER A 377 -33.09 -21.66 22.08
C SER A 377 -33.98 -20.77 21.19
N SER A 378 -33.37 -20.09 20.20
CA SER A 378 -33.40 -20.51 18.77
C SER A 378 -33.18 -19.33 17.79
N SER A 379 -32.90 -19.68 16.52
CA SER A 379 -32.91 -18.80 15.33
C SER A 379 -31.82 -17.72 15.18
N ALA A 380 -30.82 -18.07 14.36
CA ALA A 380 -30.19 -17.28 13.29
C ALA A 380 -30.26 -15.73 13.31
N GLY A 381 -29.09 -15.07 13.19
CA GLY A 381 -29.02 -13.74 12.57
C GLY A 381 -27.92 -12.79 13.03
N GLY A 382 -26.68 -13.02 12.58
CA GLY A 382 -25.66 -11.98 12.33
C GLY A 382 -25.02 -11.21 13.50
N MET A 383 -23.77 -10.81 13.29
CA MET A 383 -23.24 -9.48 13.64
C MET A 383 -21.92 -9.28 12.90
N ILE A 384 -21.97 -8.58 11.76
CA ILE A 384 -20.78 -8.09 11.06
C ILE A 384 -20.56 -6.66 11.57
N SER A 385 -19.41 -6.39 12.18
CA SER A 385 -19.18 -5.14 12.91
C SER A 385 -19.02 -3.92 11.99
N SER A 386 -20.09 -3.15 11.91
CA SER A 386 -20.19 -1.70 11.68
C SER A 386 -18.89 -0.87 11.56
N ALA A 387 -18.61 -0.38 10.35
CA ALA A 387 -17.75 0.79 10.13
C ALA A 387 -18.24 1.76 9.03
N ALA A 388 -19.04 1.28 8.06
CA ALA A 388 -19.41 2.07 6.86
C ALA A 388 -20.74 2.86 6.96
N ALA A 389 -21.54 2.69 8.02
CA ALA A 389 -22.92 3.18 8.07
C ALA A 389 -23.08 4.70 8.31
N SER A 390 -22.00 5.43 8.63
CA SER A 390 -22.09 6.82 9.09
C SER A 390 -22.10 7.90 7.99
N VAL A 391 -21.95 7.52 6.71
CA VAL A 391 -21.80 8.50 5.59
C VAL A 391 -23.09 8.70 4.77
N THR A 392 -24.05 7.78 4.82
CA THR A 392 -25.28 7.80 4.00
C THR A 392 -26.43 8.60 4.60
N SER A 393 -26.34 9.02 5.88
CA SER A 393 -27.41 9.70 6.60
C SER A 393 -27.71 11.12 6.08
N TRP A 394 -26.70 11.86 5.59
CA TRP A 394 -26.88 13.28 5.21
C TRP A 394 -27.56 13.50 3.85
N PHE A 395 -27.46 12.56 2.90
CA PHE A 395 -28.05 12.73 1.56
C PHE A 395 -29.54 12.35 1.49
N LYS A 396 -30.02 11.46 2.37
CA LYS A 396 -31.41 10.95 2.31
C LYS A 396 -32.46 11.95 2.80
N ALA A 397 -32.05 13.09 3.37
CA ALA A 397 -32.93 14.14 3.90
C ALA A 397 -33.36 15.21 2.86
N TYR A 398 -32.90 15.13 1.60
CA TYR A 398 -33.15 16.18 0.59
C TYR A 398 -34.04 15.77 -0.59
N THR A 399 -34.38 14.49 -0.72
CA THR A 399 -35.24 13.95 -1.79
C THR A 399 -36.27 12.99 -1.21
N GLY A 400 -37.34 13.52 -0.63
CA GLY A 400 -38.30 12.72 0.14
C GLY A 400 -39.70 13.32 0.26
N HIS A 401 -40.14 14.16 -0.69
CA HIS A 401 -41.55 14.52 -0.89
C HIS A 401 -41.76 15.05 -2.32
N ARG A 402 -42.26 14.18 -3.21
CA ARG A 402 -43.07 14.56 -4.36
C ARG A 402 -43.94 13.39 -4.77
#